data_AF-A0AA37KXL6-F1
#
_entry.id   AF-A0AA37KXL6-F1
#
_cell.length_a   1.000
_cell.length_b   1.000
_cell.length_c   1.000
_cell.angle_alpha   90.00
_cell.angle_beta   90.00
_cell.angle_gamma   90.00
#
_symmetry.space_group_name_H-M   'P 1'
#
loop_
_entity.id
_entity.type
_entity.pdbx_description
1 polymer ?
#
loop_
_entity_poly.entity_id
_entity_poly.type
_entity_poly.pdbx_seq_one_letter_code
_entity_poly.pdbx_strand_id
1 'polypeptide(L)'
;MALPLIGLVPRAQLLDLPVLQRATFNGCMNEAVRHSGKEDQEIADEIHISPGYMSRFMRGVGQQWAKRLVAFMRTTNSLAPLQWMAEQMGCELTVRNDARREADLLRARLLELEKYERIAA
;
A
#
# COMPACT_ATOMS: atom_id res chain seq x y z
N MET A 1 18.68 -30.30 -16.89
CA MET A 1 18.64 -28.83 -16.80
C MET A 1 17.34 -28.45 -16.10
N ALA A 2 17.42 -28.06 -14.82
CA ALA A 2 16.26 -27.60 -14.06
C ALA A 2 16.11 -26.09 -14.27
N LEU A 3 14.93 -25.65 -14.70
CA LEU A 3 14.55 -24.24 -14.79
C LEU A 3 14.65 -23.59 -13.40
N PRO A 4 15.16 -22.36 -13.27
CA PRO A 4 15.12 -21.65 -12.01
C PRO A 4 13.65 -21.39 -11.69
N LEU A 5 13.21 -21.85 -10.52
CA LEU A 5 11.93 -21.48 -9.93
C LEU A 5 11.84 -19.94 -9.95
N ILE A 6 10.83 -19.45 -10.67
CA ILE A 6 10.41 -18.04 -10.65
C ILE A 6 10.40 -17.62 -9.18
N GLY A 7 11.30 -16.69 -8.84
CA GLY A 7 11.54 -16.28 -7.47
C GLY A 7 10.24 -15.85 -6.81
N LEU A 8 9.91 -16.48 -5.69
CA LEU A 8 8.89 -16.01 -4.77
C LEU A 8 9.21 -14.55 -4.45
N VAL A 9 8.46 -13.61 -5.03
CA VAL A 9 8.52 -12.21 -4.61
C VAL A 9 8.13 -12.20 -3.13
N PRO A 10 9.01 -11.79 -2.20
CA PRO A 10 8.68 -11.75 -0.79
C PRO A 10 7.41 -10.92 -0.61
N ARG A 11 6.42 -11.48 0.09
CA ARG A 11 5.15 -10.80 0.32
C ARG A 11 5.43 -9.46 1.00
N ALA A 12 5.11 -8.36 0.32
CA ALA A 12 5.33 -7.03 0.86
C ALA A 12 4.61 -6.88 2.21
N GLN A 13 5.31 -6.34 3.20
CA GLN A 13 4.75 -6.12 4.51
C GLN A 13 3.77 -4.93 4.48
N LEU A 14 2.58 -5.14 5.02
CA LEU A 14 1.56 -4.11 5.16
C LEU A 14 1.66 -3.48 6.55
N LEU A 15 1.49 -2.16 6.63
CA LEU A 15 1.27 -1.46 7.90
C LEU A 15 -0.17 -1.67 8.36
N ASP A 16 -0.36 -1.77 9.67
CA ASP A 16 -1.69 -1.82 10.28
C ASP A 16 -2.50 -0.58 9.91
N LEU A 17 -3.78 -0.78 9.57
CA LEU A 17 -4.65 0.27 9.07
C LEU A 17 -4.76 1.49 10.01
N PRO A 18 -4.88 1.34 11.35
CA PRO A 18 -4.89 2.48 12.27
C PRO A 18 -3.57 3.27 12.29
N VAL A 19 -2.45 2.57 12.11
CA VAL A 19 -1.11 3.20 12.05
C VAL A 19 -1.00 3.98 10.74
N LEU A 20 -1.36 3.36 9.62
CA LEU A 20 -1.33 3.98 8.30
C LEU A 20 -2.19 5.26 8.22
N GLN A 21 -3.37 5.27 8.84
CA GLN A 21 -4.27 6.44 8.85
C GLN A 21 -3.70 7.66 9.59
N ARG A 22 -2.80 7.43 10.57
CA ARG A 22 -2.19 8.48 11.38
C ARG A 22 -0.76 8.79 10.95
N ALA A 23 -0.17 7.94 10.12
CA ALA A 23 1.20 8.07 9.66
C ALA A 23 1.35 9.25 8.68
N THR A 24 2.49 9.92 8.79
CA THR A 24 2.96 10.80 7.72
C THR A 24 3.67 9.97 6.66
N PHE A 25 3.81 10.49 5.43
CA PHE A 25 4.56 9.79 4.39
C PHE A 25 6.01 9.47 4.82
N ASN A 26 6.71 10.42 5.47
CA ASN A 26 8.00 10.15 6.12
C ASN A 26 7.92 9.00 7.14
N GLY A 27 6.88 8.99 7.97
CA GLY A 27 6.68 7.93 8.97
C GLY A 27 6.61 6.55 8.32
N CYS A 28 5.85 6.42 7.22
CA CYS A 28 5.78 5.18 6.45
C CYS A 28 7.14 4.79 5.85
N MET A 29 7.91 5.76 5.34
CA MET A 29 9.24 5.50 4.78
C MET A 29 10.23 5.00 5.84
N ASN A 30 10.33 5.68 6.98
CA ASN A 30 11.20 5.27 8.09
C ASN A 30 10.84 3.87 8.59
N GLU A 31 9.54 3.58 8.67
CA GLU A 31 9.05 2.28 9.09
C GLU A 31 9.40 1.17 8.09
N ALA A 32 9.30 1.45 6.78
CA ALA A 32 9.72 0.53 5.74
C ALA A 32 11.23 0.22 5.79
N VAL A 33 12.07 1.24 6.00
CA VAL A 33 13.52 1.06 6.20
C VAL A 33 13.78 0.18 7.43
N ARG A 34 13.15 0.50 8.57
CA ARG A 34 13.28 -0.26 9.81
C ARG A 34 12.92 -1.74 9.62
N HIS A 35 11.85 -2.03 8.89
CA HIS A 35 11.44 -3.41 8.61
C HIS A 35 12.35 -4.14 7.63
N SER A 36 12.96 -3.42 6.69
CA SER A 36 13.90 -4.02 5.73
C SER A 36 15.19 -4.53 6.39
N GLY A 37 15.54 -4.01 7.57
CA GLY A 37 16.80 -4.29 8.25
C GLY A 37 18.03 -3.65 7.60
N LYS A 38 17.84 -2.84 6.55
CA LYS A 38 18.91 -2.16 5.81
C LYS A 38 19.17 -0.76 6.36
N GLU A 39 20.38 -0.29 6.17
CA GLU A 39 20.76 1.10 6.41
C GLU A 39 20.39 1.99 5.22
N ASP A 40 20.15 3.28 5.49
CA ASP A 40 19.82 4.28 4.45
C ASP A 40 20.83 4.27 3.30
N GLN A 41 22.11 4.05 3.60
CA GLN A 41 23.20 3.99 2.62
C GLN A 41 23.04 2.79 1.68
N GLU A 42 22.74 1.61 2.21
CA GLU A 42 22.55 0.39 1.42
C GLU A 42 21.36 0.55 0.47
N ILE A 43 20.26 1.11 0.96
CA ILE A 43 19.07 1.38 0.14
C ILE A 43 19.40 2.42 -0.95
N ALA A 44 20.16 3.47 -0.61
CA ALA A 44 20.56 4.49 -1.58
C ALA A 44 21.37 3.90 -2.74
N ASP A 45 22.30 3.00 -2.43
CA ASP A 45 23.12 2.31 -3.42
C ASP A 45 22.27 1.39 -4.31
N GLU A 46 21.34 0.64 -3.70
CA GLU A 46 20.43 -0.28 -4.41
C GLU A 46 19.46 0.43 -5.36
N ILE A 47 18.91 1.58 -4.96
CA ILE A 47 17.99 2.35 -5.81
C ILE A 47 18.71 3.44 -6.64
N HIS A 48 20.05 3.41 -6.63
CA HIS A 48 20.94 4.28 -7.41
C HIS A 48 20.70 5.78 -7.19
N ILE A 49 20.54 6.20 -5.94
CA ILE A 49 20.48 7.61 -5.54
C ILE A 49 21.66 7.98 -4.64
N SER A 50 22.04 9.26 -4.62
CA SER A 50 23.13 9.67 -3.74
C SER A 50 22.73 9.62 -2.26
N PRO A 51 23.66 9.31 -1.35
CA PRO A 51 23.39 9.28 0.09
C PRO A 51 22.88 10.61 0.63
N GLY A 52 23.41 11.73 0.09
CA GLY A 52 22.93 13.07 0.42
C GLY A 52 21.48 13.31 -0.02
N TYR A 53 21.08 12.77 -1.18
CA TYR A 53 19.69 12.81 -1.62
C TYR A 53 18.81 11.93 -0.74
N MET A 54 19.25 10.70 -0.43
CA MET A 54 18.56 9.79 0.48
C MET A 54 18.31 10.42 1.84
N SER A 55 19.32 11.04 2.47
CA SER A 55 19.16 11.70 3.77
C SER A 55 18.11 12.82 3.74
N ARG A 56 18.10 13.65 2.68
CA ARG A 56 17.06 14.68 2.50
C ARG A 56 15.69 14.10 2.21
N PHE A 57 15.65 12.97 1.51
CA PHE A 57 14.43 12.23 1.20
C PHE A 57 13.81 11.64 2.47
N MET A 58 14.58 10.96 3.32
CA MET A 58 14.10 10.39 4.59
C MET A 58 13.66 11.48 5.60
N ARG A 59 14.33 12.63 5.60
CA ARG A 59 13.94 13.81 6.42
C ARG A 59 12.69 14.54 5.90
N GLY A 60 12.12 14.16 4.75
CA GLY A 60 10.92 14.77 4.19
C GLY A 60 11.13 16.06 3.40
N VAL A 61 12.37 16.58 3.37
CA VAL A 61 12.71 17.78 2.59
C VAL A 61 12.65 17.48 1.09
N GLY A 62 13.03 16.27 0.68
CA GLY A 62 12.97 15.81 -0.71
C GLY A 62 11.62 15.23 -1.19
N GLN A 63 10.64 15.05 -0.30
CA GLN A 63 9.42 14.29 -0.59
C GLN A 63 8.30 15.10 -1.30
N GLN A 64 8.62 16.27 -1.83
CA GLN A 64 7.61 17.14 -2.45
C GLN A 64 6.90 16.45 -3.62
N TRP A 65 7.59 15.55 -4.34
CA TRP A 65 7.03 14.88 -5.51
C TRP A 65 5.85 13.96 -5.15
N ALA A 66 5.94 13.17 -4.07
CA ALA A 66 4.87 12.24 -3.67
C ALA A 66 3.61 12.99 -3.23
N LYS A 67 3.78 14.06 -2.45
CA LYS A 67 2.67 14.95 -2.06
C LYS A 67 2.05 15.64 -3.28
N ARG A 68 2.87 16.10 -4.23
CA ARG A 68 2.41 16.69 -5.49
C ARG A 68 1.70 15.67 -6.38
N LEU A 69 2.13 14.41 -6.38
CA LEU A 69 1.47 13.34 -7.13
C LEU A 69 0.06 13.07 -6.59
N VAL A 70 -0.11 13.06 -5.27
CA VAL A 70 -1.45 12.98 -4.65
C VAL A 70 -2.30 14.19 -5.05
N ALA A 71 -1.74 15.41 -5.01
CA ALA A 71 -2.45 16.59 -5.46
C ALA A 71 -2.84 16.50 -6.94
N PHE A 72 -1.94 16.05 -7.81
CA PHE A 72 -2.19 15.84 -9.24
C PHE A 72 -3.35 14.87 -9.47
N MET A 73 -3.37 13.71 -8.80
CA MET A 73 -4.46 12.75 -8.91
C MET A 73 -5.80 13.33 -8.45
N ARG A 74 -5.81 14.13 -7.37
CA ARG A 74 -7.01 14.84 -6.90
C ARG A 74 -7.50 15.88 -7.91
N THR A 75 -6.60 16.69 -8.46
CA THR A 75 -6.93 17.73 -9.42
C THR A 75 -7.42 17.16 -10.76
N THR A 76 -6.83 16.06 -11.22
CA THR A 76 -7.20 15.41 -12.48
C THR A 76 -8.34 14.41 -12.33
N ASN A 77 -8.77 14.11 -11.10
CA ASN A 77 -9.71 13.04 -10.78
C ASN A 77 -9.33 11.69 -11.40
N SER A 78 -8.03 11.38 -11.44
CA SER A 78 -7.50 10.15 -12.03
C SER A 78 -6.61 9.42 -11.02
N LEU A 79 -6.92 8.14 -10.80
CA LEU A 79 -6.10 7.23 -10.00
C LEU A 79 -5.06 6.48 -10.82
N ALA A 80 -4.90 6.80 -12.12
CA ALA A 80 -4.00 6.07 -13.01
C ALA A 80 -2.56 5.92 -12.48
N PRO A 81 -1.92 6.96 -11.89
CA PRO A 81 -0.59 6.78 -11.30
C PRO A 81 -0.58 5.77 -10.15
N LEU A 82 -1.62 5.75 -9.32
CA LEU A 82 -1.75 4.81 -8.21
C LEU A 82 -2.01 3.39 -8.69
N GLN A 83 -2.80 3.20 -9.74
CA GLN A 83 -3.02 1.91 -10.39
C GLN A 83 -1.71 1.35 -10.96
N TRP A 84 -0.94 2.18 -11.67
CA TRP A 84 0.36 1.78 -12.19
C TRP A 84 1.32 1.36 -11.06
N MET A 85 1.39 2.14 -9.97
CA MET A 85 2.23 1.78 -8.81
C MET A 85 1.79 0.46 -8.17
N ALA A 86 0.48 0.22 -8.05
CA ALA A 86 -0.03 -1.04 -7.50
C ALA A 86 0.39 -2.24 -8.37
N GLU A 87 0.28 -2.11 -9.70
CA GLU A 87 0.72 -3.12 -10.66
C GLU A 87 2.22 -3.43 -10.53
N GLN A 88 3.07 -2.40 -10.42
CA GLN A 88 4.52 -2.60 -10.24
C GLN A 88 4.87 -3.35 -8.94
N MET A 89 4.01 -3.24 -7.93
CA MET A 89 4.18 -3.91 -6.63
C MET A 89 3.50 -5.29 -6.58
N GLY A 90 2.81 -5.71 -7.65
CA GLY A 90 2.02 -6.94 -7.65
C GLY A 90 0.81 -6.89 -6.71
N CYS A 91 0.26 -5.69 -6.49
CA CYS A 91 -0.84 -5.42 -5.56
C CYS A 91 -2.12 -5.02 -6.32
N GLU A 92 -3.28 -5.39 -5.77
CA GLU A 92 -4.57 -4.91 -6.28
C GLU A 92 -4.99 -3.60 -5.59
N LEU A 93 -5.41 -2.61 -6.39
CA LEU A 93 -5.95 -1.35 -5.86
C LEU A 93 -7.46 -1.46 -5.64
N THR A 94 -7.88 -1.54 -4.37
CA THR A 94 -9.31 -1.46 -4.01
C THR A 94 -9.71 -0.04 -3.66
N VAL A 95 -10.68 0.51 -4.39
CA VAL A 95 -11.28 1.81 -4.04
C VAL A 95 -12.21 1.61 -2.85
N ARG A 96 -11.99 2.38 -1.77
CA ARG A 96 -12.91 2.40 -0.63
C ARG A 96 -14.26 2.97 -1.07
N ASN A 97 -15.28 2.12 -1.08
CA ASN A 97 -16.66 2.49 -1.28
C ASN A 97 -17.47 2.02 -0.06
N ASP A 98 -17.72 2.95 0.86
CA ASP A 98 -18.38 2.64 2.13
C ASP A 98 -19.79 2.08 1.92
N ALA A 99 -20.51 2.55 0.88
CA ALA A 99 -21.82 2.01 0.51
C ALA A 99 -21.75 0.56 0.00
N ARG A 100 -20.68 0.20 -0.73
CA ARG A 100 -20.45 -1.19 -1.15
C ARG A 100 -20.11 -2.08 0.05
N ARG A 101 -19.30 -1.57 0.98
CA ARG A 101 -18.94 -2.27 2.21
C ARG A 101 -20.16 -2.52 3.10
N GLU A 102 -21.03 -1.52 3.28
CA GLU A 102 -22.29 -1.69 3.99
C GLU A 102 -23.23 -2.67 3.28
N ALA A 103 -23.33 -2.60 1.94
CA ALA A 103 -24.13 -3.54 1.17
C ALA A 103 -23.64 -4.99 1.31
N ASP A 104 -22.32 -5.20 1.31
CA ASP A 104 -21.73 -6.54 1.46
C ASP A 104 -21.91 -7.09 2.89
N LEU A 105 -21.81 -6.22 3.92
CA LEU A 105 -22.13 -6.59 5.31
C LEU A 105 -23.61 -6.94 5.50
N LEU A 106 -24.52 -6.15 4.91
CA LEU A 106 -25.96 -6.41 4.94
C LEU A 106 -26.32 -7.72 4.23
N ARG A 107 -25.70 -7.99 3.06
CA ARG A 107 -25.87 -9.25 2.34
C ARG A 107 -25.39 -10.46 3.14
N ALA A 108 -24.25 -10.34 3.81
CA ALA A 108 -23.74 -11.40 4.68
C ALA A 108 -24.71 -11.68 5.84
N ARG A 109 -25.31 -10.63 6.43
CA ARG A 109 -26.27 -10.78 7.52
C ARG A 109 -27.60 -11.41 7.08
N LEU A 110 -28.09 -11.04 5.88
CA LEU A 110 -29.28 -11.68 5.30
C LEU A 110 -29.04 -13.18 5.06
N LEU A 111 -27.88 -13.56 4.52
CA LEU A 111 -27.50 -14.96 4.32
C LEU A 111 -27.41 -15.76 5.63
N GLU A 112 -26.96 -15.15 6.72
CA GLU A 112 -26.99 -15.78 8.04
C GLU A 112 -28.42 -16.00 8.51
N LEU A 113 -29.29 -14.98 8.41
CA LEU A 113 -30.69 -15.08 8.84
C LEU A 113 -31.48 -16.10 8.01
N GLU A 114 -31.29 -16.12 6.68
CA GLU A 114 -31.90 -17.13 5.79
C GLU A 114 -31.44 -18.56 6.13
N LYS A 115 -30.19 -18.74 6.55
CA LYS A 115 -29.69 -20.03 7.04
C LYS A 115 -30.32 -20.42 8.38
N TYR A 116 -30.48 -19.48 9.30
CA TYR A 116 -31.16 -19.72 10.57
C TYR A 116 -32.64 -20.07 10.38
N GLU A 117 -33.36 -19.36 9.50
CA GLU A 117 -34.76 -19.66 9.18
C GLU A 117 -34.92 -21.04 8.52
N ARG A 118 -33.98 -21.45 7.65
CA ARG A 118 -33.97 -22.80 7.07
C ARG A 118 -33.63 -23.93 8.03
N ILE A 119 -32.96 -23.64 9.14
CA ILE A 119 -32.63 -24.62 10.18
C ILE A 119 -33.76 -24.69 11.24
N ALA A 120 -34.54 -23.62 11.38
CA ALA A 120 -35.65 -23.52 12.32
C ALA A 120 -37.01 -23.94 11.74
N ALA A 121 -37.09 -24.19 10.43
CA ALA A 121 -38.26 -24.73 9.71
C ALA A 121 -38.09 -26.22 9.42
#